data_AF-A0A8T5U5S8-F1
#
_entry.id   AF-A0A8T5U5S8-F1
#
_cell.length_a   1.000
_cell.length_b   1.000
_cell.length_c   1.000
_cell.angle_alpha   90.00
_cell.angle_beta   90.00
_cell.angle_gamma   90.00
#
_symmetry.space_group_name_H-M   'P 1'
#
loop_
_entity.id
_entity.type
_entity.pdbx_description
1 polymer ?
#
loop_
_entity_poly.entity_id
_entity_poly.type
_entity_poly.pdbx_seq_one_letter_code
_entity_poly.pdbx_strand_id
1 'polypeptide(L)'
;MATCIICHLGIIEGVDSSHNCPNGHLAHTDCLKEWLLHSSNCPLCREPYPNEVLDEFKDFIKLREDEKLATLDSELKKEELKKMEVIASKMTFLKFIESINILINEQEYDYALSRLELHEDSNLSNKKEQDILFLKGKINYMRGRFDLAINHLFKLVKEKYNYPDGFLYLGKAYEALGLDDKAKWAYERIN
;
A
#
# COMPACT_ATOMS: atom_id res chain seq x y z
N MET A 1 28.84 10.06 -45.98
CA MET A 1 28.87 8.95 -45.00
C MET A 1 27.43 8.61 -44.69
N ALA A 2 27.04 7.34 -44.77
CA ALA A 2 25.72 6.92 -44.32
C ALA A 2 25.64 7.06 -42.79
N THR A 3 24.53 7.58 -42.28
CA THR A 3 24.28 7.75 -40.84
C THR A 3 23.00 7.02 -40.46
N CYS A 4 23.02 6.33 -39.32
CA CYS A 4 21.83 5.71 -38.77
C CYS A 4 20.84 6.77 -38.29
N ILE A 5 19.60 6.71 -38.75
CA ILE A 5 18.55 7.67 -38.37
C ILE A 5 18.10 7.57 -36.91
N ILE A 6 18.45 6.47 -36.21
CA ILE A 6 18.03 6.20 -34.84
C ILE A 6 19.08 6.68 -33.83
N CYS A 7 20.34 6.29 -34.01
CA CYS A 7 21.42 6.64 -33.08
C CYS A 7 22.31 7.79 -33.57
N HIS A 8 22.14 8.24 -34.81
CA HIS A 8 22.93 9.30 -35.46
C HIS A 8 24.43 9.02 -35.62
N LEU A 9 24.86 7.77 -35.38
CA LEU A 9 26.22 7.32 -35.65
C LEU A 9 26.41 6.92 -37.11
N GLY A 10 27.66 6.99 -37.58
CA GLY A 10 28.02 6.56 -38.93
C GLY A 10 27.81 5.05 -39.10
N ILE A 11 27.39 4.65 -40.29
CA ILE A 11 27.30 3.24 -40.70
C ILE A 11 28.54 2.92 -41.53
N ILE A 12 29.36 1.98 -41.05
CA ILE A 12 30.60 1.56 -41.69
C ILE A 12 30.34 0.31 -42.53
N GLU A 13 30.45 0.43 -43.85
CA GLU A 13 30.26 -0.69 -44.78
C GLU A 13 31.23 -1.85 -44.48
N GLY A 14 30.69 -3.07 -44.42
CA GLY A 14 31.46 -4.29 -44.13
C GLY A 14 31.73 -4.56 -42.64
N VAL A 15 31.41 -3.61 -41.76
CA VAL A 15 31.47 -3.78 -40.30
C VAL A 15 30.05 -3.80 -39.72
N ASP A 16 29.22 -2.85 -40.14
CA ASP A 16 27.88 -2.67 -39.61
C ASP A 16 26.82 -3.30 -40.54
N SER A 17 25.90 -4.07 -39.94
CA SER A 17 24.66 -4.47 -40.60
C SER A 17 23.64 -3.32 -40.53
N SER A 18 22.97 -3.04 -41.65
CA SER A 18 21.98 -1.96 -41.72
C SER A 18 20.81 -2.30 -42.64
N HIS A 19 19.64 -1.72 -42.37
CA HIS A 19 18.44 -1.83 -43.20
C HIS A 19 17.99 -0.43 -43.62
N ASN A 20 17.42 -0.34 -44.82
CA ASN A 20 16.78 0.86 -45.32
C ASN A 20 15.25 0.75 -45.21
N CYS A 21 14.60 1.88 -44.89
CA CYS A 21 13.17 1.98 -45.14
C CYS A 21 12.89 2.12 -46.65
N PRO A 22 11.64 1.99 -47.12
CA PRO A 22 11.30 2.14 -48.54
C PRO A 22 11.71 3.49 -49.15
N ASN A 23 11.77 4.56 -48.33
CA ASN A 23 12.22 5.89 -48.74
C ASN A 23 13.74 6.11 -48.60
N GLY A 24 14.52 5.06 -48.33
CA GLY A 24 15.99 5.10 -48.34
C GLY A 24 16.68 5.52 -47.04
N HIS A 25 15.95 5.74 -45.95
CA HIS A 25 16.54 6.06 -44.64
C HIS A 25 17.18 4.82 -43.99
N LEU A 26 18.46 4.92 -43.63
CA LEU A 26 19.27 3.82 -43.11
C LEU A 26 19.25 3.76 -41.58
N ALA A 27 19.22 2.55 -41.03
CA ALA A 27 19.37 2.28 -39.62
C ALA A 27 20.25 1.05 -39.39
N HIS A 28 21.09 1.06 -38.35
CA HIS A 28 21.79 -0.14 -37.87
C HIS A 28 20.77 -1.23 -37.50
N THR A 29 21.08 -2.49 -37.78
CA THR A 29 20.22 -3.65 -37.45
C THR A 29 19.83 -3.65 -35.98
N ASP A 30 20.77 -3.45 -35.06
CA ASP A 30 20.48 -3.40 -33.61
C ASP A 30 19.61 -2.22 -33.22
N CYS A 31 19.81 -1.06 -33.86
CA CYS A 31 18.99 0.12 -33.61
C CYS A 31 17.56 -0.07 -34.11
N LEU A 32 17.41 -0.65 -35.31
CA LEU A 32 16.10 -0.92 -35.89
C LEU A 32 15.34 -1.96 -35.07
N LYS A 33 16.03 -3.02 -34.64
CA LYS A 33 15.49 -4.10 -33.81
C LYS A 33 14.83 -3.58 -32.53
N GLU A 34 15.47 -2.65 -31.82
CA GLU A 34 14.89 -2.02 -30.62
C GLU A 34 13.74 -1.05 -30.97
N TRP A 35 13.85 -0.31 -32.08
CA TRP A 35 12.78 0.58 -32.54
C TRP A 35 11.49 -0.16 -32.91
N LEU A 36 11.61 -1.32 -33.55
CA LEU A 36 10.47 -2.14 -33.97
C LEU A 36 9.64 -2.69 -32.80
N LEU A 37 10.16 -2.66 -31.56
CA LEU A 37 9.37 -2.94 -30.35
C LEU A 37 8.30 -1.87 -30.07
N HIS A 38 8.44 -0.68 -30.67
CA HIS A 38 7.56 0.46 -30.44
C HIS A 38 6.74 0.82 -31.69
N SER A 39 7.31 0.66 -32.89
CA SER A 39 6.63 0.98 -34.15
C SER A 39 7.25 0.24 -35.33
N SER A 40 6.42 -0.29 -36.22
CA SER A 40 6.83 -0.87 -37.50
C SER A 40 7.19 0.16 -38.58
N ASN A 41 7.16 1.46 -38.25
CA ASN A 41 7.28 2.54 -39.21
C ASN A 41 8.62 3.27 -39.03
N CYS A 42 9.18 3.78 -40.12
CA CYS A 42 10.40 4.58 -40.08
C CYS A 42 10.25 5.81 -39.16
N PRO A 43 11.17 6.06 -38.22
CA PRO A 43 11.07 7.21 -37.30
C PRO A 43 11.07 8.56 -38.03
N LEU A 44 11.68 8.63 -39.21
CA LEU A 44 11.83 9.87 -39.96
C LEU A 44 10.64 10.13 -40.91
N CYS A 45 10.30 9.15 -41.75
CA CYS A 45 9.27 9.34 -42.78
C CYS A 45 7.93 8.63 -42.48
N ARG A 46 7.86 7.84 -41.39
CA ARG A 46 6.68 7.08 -40.95
C ARG A 46 6.15 6.03 -41.94
N GLU A 47 6.93 5.74 -42.97
CA GLU A 47 6.63 4.66 -43.91
C GLU A 47 6.87 3.30 -43.22
N PRO A 48 5.96 2.33 -43.33
CA PRO A 48 6.17 0.99 -42.79
C PRO A 48 7.39 0.31 -43.43
N TYR A 49 8.15 -0.42 -42.63
CA TYR A 49 9.20 -1.28 -43.16
C TYR A 49 8.61 -2.47 -43.95
N PRO A 50 9.33 -2.99 -44.96
CA PRO A 50 8.88 -4.16 -45.71
C PRO A 50 8.71 -5.39 -44.80
N ASN A 51 7.75 -6.26 -45.13
CA ASN A 51 7.47 -7.47 -44.35
C ASN A 51 8.69 -8.38 -44.22
N GLU A 52 9.56 -8.46 -45.22
CA GLU A 52 10.81 -9.25 -45.17
C GLU A 52 11.71 -8.83 -44.00
N VAL A 53 11.81 -7.51 -43.77
CA VAL A 53 12.59 -6.95 -42.66
C VAL A 53 11.86 -7.18 -41.33
N LEU A 54 10.54 -7.03 -41.30
CA LEU A 54 9.74 -7.26 -40.08
C LEU A 54 9.76 -8.73 -39.63
N ASP A 55 9.71 -9.66 -40.59
CA ASP A 55 9.74 -11.10 -40.33
C ASP A 55 11.09 -11.54 -39.72
N GLU A 56 12.19 -10.90 -40.10
CA GLU A 56 13.51 -11.14 -39.50
C GLU A 56 13.54 -10.85 -37.99
N PHE A 57 12.80 -9.82 -37.54
CA PHE A 57 12.77 -9.42 -36.13
C PHE A 57 11.58 -10.00 -35.35
N LYS A 58 10.68 -10.73 -36.00
CA LYS A 58 9.43 -11.22 -35.40
C LYS A 58 9.65 -12.06 -34.15
N ASP A 59 10.60 -12.99 -34.20
CA ASP A 59 10.91 -13.86 -33.06
C ASP A 59 11.49 -13.05 -31.89
N PHE A 60 12.29 -12.03 -32.17
CA PHE A 60 12.82 -11.13 -31.16
C PHE A 60 11.74 -10.27 -30.52
N ILE A 61 10.86 -9.66 -31.33
CA ILE A 61 9.74 -8.85 -30.85
C ILE A 61 8.85 -9.70 -29.94
N LYS A 62 8.50 -10.90 -30.39
CA LYS A 62 7.70 -11.85 -29.60
C LYS A 62 8.38 -12.22 -28.28
N LEU A 63 9.68 -12.53 -28.31
CA LEU A 63 10.43 -12.84 -27.08
C LEU A 63 10.39 -11.68 -26.08
N ARG A 64 10.59 -10.45 -26.55
CA ARG A 64 10.52 -9.24 -25.71
C ARG A 64 9.13 -8.97 -25.17
N GLU A 65 8.10 -9.21 -25.97
CA GLU A 65 6.70 -9.11 -25.54
C GLU A 65 6.38 -10.14 -24.45
N ASP A 66 6.81 -11.39 -24.62
CA ASP A 66 6.63 -12.47 -23.64
C ASP A 66 7.39 -12.15 -22.33
N GLU A 67 8.63 -11.63 -22.40
CA GLU A 67 9.39 -11.15 -21.24
C GLU A 67 8.65 -10.02 -20.50
N LYS A 68 8.08 -9.07 -21.24
CA LYS A 68 7.32 -7.95 -20.68
C LYS A 68 6.01 -8.43 -20.03
N LEU A 69 5.33 -9.39 -20.63
CA LEU A 69 4.12 -9.99 -20.04
C LEU A 69 4.46 -10.78 -18.77
N ALA A 70 5.55 -11.54 -18.76
CA ALA A 70 6.00 -12.29 -17.60
C ALA A 70 6.41 -11.38 -16.42
N THR A 71 7.06 -10.25 -16.71
CA THR A 71 7.41 -9.25 -15.68
C THR A 71 6.16 -8.59 -15.11
N LEU A 72 5.21 -8.19 -15.95
CA LEU A 72 3.93 -7.63 -15.51
C LEU A 72 3.13 -8.63 -14.65
N ASP A 73 3.05 -9.90 -15.05
CA ASP A 73 2.39 -10.96 -14.28
C ASP A 73 3.07 -11.17 -12.91
N SER A 74 4.41 -11.13 -12.86
CA SER A 74 5.15 -11.21 -11.60
C SER A 74 4.85 -10.03 -10.67
N GLU A 75 4.76 -8.82 -11.21
CA GLU A 75 4.42 -7.61 -10.44
C GLU A 75 2.99 -7.66 -9.91
N LEU A 76 2.03 -8.05 -10.74
CA LEU A 76 0.63 -8.22 -10.35
C LEU A 76 0.49 -9.24 -9.20
N LYS A 77 1.13 -10.41 -9.31
CA LYS A 77 1.15 -11.41 -8.24
C LYS A 77 1.76 -10.87 -6.95
N LYS A 78 2.84 -10.07 -7.03
CA LYS A 78 3.43 -9.43 -5.85
C LYS A 78 2.46 -8.42 -5.20
N GLU A 79 1.73 -7.65 -6.00
CA GLU A 79 0.72 -6.73 -5.47
C GLU A 79 -0.45 -7.44 -4.81
N GLU A 80 -0.93 -8.54 -5.41
CA GLU A 80 -1.98 -9.37 -4.83
C GLU A 80 -1.55 -9.95 -3.47
N LEU A 81 -0.33 -10.48 -3.38
CA LEU A 81 0.23 -10.97 -2.12
C LEU A 81 0.31 -9.87 -1.06
N LYS A 82 0.76 -8.66 -1.41
CA LYS A 82 0.77 -7.51 -0.49
C LYS A 82 -0.64 -7.14 -0.02
N LYS A 83 -1.63 -7.14 -0.92
CA LYS A 83 -3.04 -6.88 -0.55
C LYS A 83 -3.56 -7.94 0.40
N MET A 84 -3.26 -9.22 0.14
CA MET A 84 -3.62 -10.33 1.03
C MET A 84 -2.98 -10.22 2.40
N GLU A 85 -1.70 -9.83 2.48
CA GLU A 85 -0.99 -9.61 3.74
C GLU A 85 -1.64 -8.50 4.58
N VAL A 86 -2.04 -7.39 3.95
CA VAL A 86 -2.77 -6.31 4.64
C VAL A 86 -4.11 -6.79 5.17
N ILE A 87 -4.86 -7.60 4.41
CA ILE A 87 -6.13 -8.17 4.84
C ILE A 87 -5.91 -9.14 6.01
N ALA A 88 -4.92 -10.04 5.91
CA ALA A 88 -4.57 -10.98 6.97
C ALA A 88 -4.18 -10.25 8.26
N SER A 89 -3.34 -9.21 8.18
CA SER A 89 -2.95 -8.38 9.34
C SER A 89 -4.15 -7.69 10.00
N LYS A 90 -5.13 -7.21 9.21
CA LYS A 90 -6.38 -6.67 9.74
C LYS A 90 -7.21 -7.75 10.42
N MET A 91 -7.34 -8.93 9.82
CA MET A 91 -8.12 -10.04 10.38
C MET A 91 -7.52 -10.55 11.70
N THR A 92 -6.20 -10.70 11.77
CA THR A 92 -5.49 -11.08 13.00
C THR A 92 -5.73 -10.06 14.11
N PHE A 93 -5.69 -8.76 13.78
CA PHE A 93 -6.00 -7.71 14.76
C PHE A 93 -7.46 -7.74 15.22
N LEU A 94 -8.42 -7.99 14.33
CA LEU A 94 -9.83 -8.12 14.72
C LEU A 94 -10.05 -9.31 15.68
N LYS A 95 -9.46 -10.47 15.38
CA LYS A 95 -9.49 -11.64 16.27
C LYS A 95 -8.84 -11.35 17.62
N PHE A 96 -7.77 -10.58 17.62
CA PHE A 96 -7.14 -10.12 18.84
C PHE A 96 -8.11 -9.28 19.68
N ILE A 97 -8.75 -8.26 19.09
CA ILE A 97 -9.75 -7.43 19.78
C ILE A 97 -10.93 -8.26 20.29
N GLU A 98 -11.41 -9.22 19.51
CA GLU A 98 -12.45 -10.16 19.92
C GLU A 98 -12.02 -10.96 21.17
N SER A 99 -10.79 -11.47 21.18
CA SER A 99 -10.25 -12.17 22.37
C SER A 99 -10.19 -11.29 23.61
N ILE A 100 -9.86 -9.99 23.46
CA ILE A 100 -9.88 -9.04 24.58
C ILE A 100 -11.32 -8.80 25.07
N ASN A 101 -12.28 -8.67 24.16
CA ASN A 101 -13.68 -8.49 24.56
C ASN A 101 -14.24 -9.71 25.31
N ILE A 102 -13.83 -10.93 24.95
CA ILE A 102 -14.17 -12.14 25.70
C ILE A 102 -13.66 -12.03 27.14
N LEU A 103 -12.38 -11.69 27.32
CA LEU A 103 -11.78 -11.50 28.66
C LEU A 103 -12.47 -10.41 29.48
N ILE A 104 -12.87 -9.31 28.83
CA ILE A 104 -13.65 -8.24 29.48
C ILE A 104 -15.00 -8.78 30.00
N ASN A 105 -15.70 -9.59 29.20
CA ASN A 105 -16.99 -10.16 29.59
C ASN A 105 -16.84 -11.19 30.72
N GLU A 106 -15.73 -11.93 30.73
CA GLU A 106 -15.35 -12.87 31.81
C GLU A 106 -14.80 -12.16 33.05
N GLN A 107 -14.66 -10.83 33.02
CA GLN A 107 -14.08 -9.99 34.08
C GLN A 107 -12.60 -10.27 34.38
N GLU A 108 -11.89 -10.92 33.46
CA GLU A 108 -10.46 -11.22 33.51
C GLU A 108 -9.62 -10.00 33.09
N TYR A 109 -9.80 -8.89 33.81
CA TYR A 109 -9.31 -7.57 33.41
C TYR A 109 -7.77 -7.44 33.43
N ASP A 110 -7.11 -8.05 34.41
CA ASP A 110 -5.64 -8.02 34.51
C ASP A 110 -4.98 -8.79 33.37
N TYR A 111 -5.57 -9.91 32.99
CA TYR A 111 -5.11 -10.70 31.85
C TYR A 111 -5.36 -9.96 30.54
N ALA A 112 -6.52 -9.32 30.38
CA ALA A 112 -6.83 -8.49 29.21
C ALA A 112 -5.83 -7.33 29.04
N LEU A 113 -5.44 -6.65 30.13
CA LEU A 113 -4.47 -5.55 30.08
C LEU A 113 -3.07 -6.05 29.74
N SER A 114 -2.61 -7.12 30.40
CA SER A 114 -1.31 -7.76 30.08
C SER A 114 -1.23 -8.12 28.60
N ARG A 115 -2.32 -8.61 28.02
CA ARG A 115 -2.40 -9.00 26.61
C ARG A 115 -2.41 -7.80 25.65
N LEU A 116 -2.94 -6.65 26.08
CA LEU A 116 -2.89 -5.39 25.33
C LEU A 116 -1.48 -4.78 25.31
N GLU A 117 -0.74 -4.87 26.42
CA GLU A 117 0.63 -4.34 26.53
C GLU A 117 1.60 -5.05 25.58
N LEU A 118 1.45 -6.36 25.37
CA LEU A 118 2.25 -7.11 24.40
C LEU A 118 2.13 -6.61 22.95
N HIS A 119 1.08 -5.84 22.64
CA HIS A 119 0.86 -5.30 21.30
C HIS A 119 1.33 -3.85 21.12
N GLU A 120 1.70 -3.12 22.19
CA GLU A 120 2.12 -1.71 22.10
C GLU A 120 3.47 -1.49 21.41
N ASP A 121 4.39 -2.46 21.47
CA ASP A 121 5.77 -2.31 20.95
C ASP A 121 5.92 -2.56 19.43
N SER A 122 4.85 -2.99 18.76
CA SER A 122 4.87 -3.18 17.31
C SER A 122 4.53 -1.88 16.61
N ASN A 123 5.15 -1.57 15.46
CA ASN A 123 4.79 -0.43 14.59
C ASN A 123 3.29 -0.50 14.20
N LEU A 124 2.41 -0.02 15.07
CA LEU A 124 0.96 -0.06 14.92
C LEU A 124 0.55 1.07 13.98
N SER A 125 -0.42 0.81 13.12
CA SER A 125 -1.09 1.91 12.43
C SER A 125 -1.89 2.73 13.45
N ASN A 126 -2.02 4.04 13.23
CA ASN A 126 -2.75 4.95 14.14
C ASN A 126 -4.13 4.43 14.56
N LYS A 127 -4.84 3.69 13.70
CA LYS A 127 -6.14 3.10 14.04
C LYS A 127 -6.02 1.99 15.12
N LYS A 128 -5.01 1.12 15.03
CA LYS A 128 -4.82 0.03 16.00
C LYS A 128 -4.43 0.57 17.37
N GLU A 129 -3.59 1.62 17.41
CA GLU A 129 -3.23 2.29 18.67
C GLU A 129 -4.49 2.90 19.35
N GLN A 130 -5.37 3.52 18.57
CA GLN A 130 -6.64 4.06 19.08
C GLN A 130 -7.53 2.97 19.71
N ASP A 131 -7.69 1.83 19.03
CA ASP A 131 -8.48 0.71 19.55
C ASP A 131 -7.89 0.16 20.86
N ILE A 132 -6.55 0.09 20.97
CA ILE A 132 -5.85 -0.34 22.20
C ILE A 132 -6.07 0.67 23.34
N LEU A 133 -5.91 1.98 23.08
CA LEU A 133 -6.14 3.03 24.07
C LEU A 133 -7.59 3.01 24.58
N PHE A 134 -8.55 2.83 23.67
CA PHE A 134 -9.95 2.69 24.03
C PHE A 134 -10.19 1.49 24.95
N LEU A 135 -9.67 0.31 24.58
CA LEU A 135 -9.84 -0.90 25.37
C LEU A 135 -9.18 -0.79 26.76
N LYS A 136 -7.96 -0.23 26.86
CA LYS A 136 -7.32 0.04 28.15
C LYS A 136 -8.18 0.97 29.01
N GLY A 137 -8.71 2.03 28.42
CA GLY A 137 -9.64 2.95 29.08
C GLY A 137 -10.90 2.26 29.60
N LYS A 138 -11.57 1.49 28.73
CA LYS A 138 -12.77 0.71 29.05
C LYS A 138 -12.52 -0.31 30.16
N ILE A 139 -11.43 -1.08 30.08
CA ILE A 139 -11.07 -2.08 31.09
C ILE A 139 -10.85 -1.42 32.45
N ASN A 140 -10.06 -0.35 32.50
CA ASN A 140 -9.81 0.36 33.76
C ASN A 140 -11.09 0.96 34.35
N TYR A 141 -12.01 1.46 33.51
CA TYR A 141 -13.33 1.88 33.97
C TYR A 141 -14.12 0.73 34.61
N MET A 142 -14.16 -0.45 33.96
CA MET A 142 -14.86 -1.63 34.50
C MET A 142 -14.25 -2.13 35.82
N ARG A 143 -12.94 -1.93 36.01
CA ARG A 143 -12.23 -2.24 37.26
C ARG A 143 -12.46 -1.22 38.38
N GLY A 144 -13.14 -0.10 38.12
CA GLY A 144 -13.28 1.02 39.05
C GLY A 144 -12.02 1.90 39.17
N ARG A 145 -11.01 1.69 38.31
CA ARG A 145 -9.79 2.52 38.23
C ARG A 145 -10.03 3.72 37.32
N PHE A 146 -10.89 4.63 37.78
CA PHE A 146 -11.34 5.78 37.00
C PHE A 146 -10.21 6.75 36.65
N ASP A 147 -9.20 6.86 37.50
CA ASP A 147 -7.96 7.61 37.28
C ASP A 147 -7.23 7.17 36.00
N LEU A 148 -6.99 5.86 35.88
CA LEU A 148 -6.32 5.27 34.72
C LEU A 148 -7.22 5.27 33.49
N ALA A 149 -8.52 5.04 33.68
CA ALA A 149 -9.50 5.11 32.60
C ALA A 149 -9.48 6.48 31.92
N ILE A 150 -9.53 7.56 32.71
CA ILE A 150 -9.47 8.94 32.22
C ILE A 150 -8.17 9.18 31.48
N ASN A 151 -7.02 8.73 32.00
CA ASN A 151 -5.73 8.95 31.33
C ASN A 151 -5.72 8.37 29.90
N HIS A 152 -6.08 7.10 29.75
CA HIS A 152 -6.11 6.45 28.43
C HIS A 152 -7.17 7.05 27.50
N LEU A 153 -8.39 7.30 27.99
CA LEU A 153 -9.48 7.83 27.19
C LEU A 153 -9.24 9.29 26.80
N PHE A 154 -8.61 10.08 27.68
CA PHE A 154 -8.25 11.46 27.37
C PHE A 154 -7.16 11.53 26.29
N LYS A 155 -6.15 10.64 26.35
CA LYS A 155 -5.16 10.50 25.27
C LYS A 155 -5.85 10.18 23.94
N LEU A 156 -6.78 9.22 23.93
CA LEU A 156 -7.57 8.84 22.76
C LEU A 156 -8.34 10.02 22.13
N VAL A 157 -9.15 10.73 22.93
CA VAL A 157 -10.01 11.82 22.39
C VAL A 157 -9.22 13.07 22.02
N LYS A 158 -8.04 13.27 22.62
CA LYS A 158 -7.13 14.35 22.25
C LYS A 158 -6.53 14.14 20.87
N GLU A 159 -6.20 12.89 20.53
CA GLU A 159 -5.70 12.53 19.20
C GLU A 159 -6.82 12.51 18.14
N LYS A 160 -8.03 12.08 18.52
CA LYS A 160 -9.16 11.99 17.61
C LYS A 160 -10.46 12.47 18.25
N TYR A 161 -10.89 13.65 17.82
CA TYR A 161 -12.10 14.31 18.33
C TYR A 161 -13.43 13.62 17.96
N ASN A 162 -13.40 12.56 17.15
CA ASN A 162 -14.59 11.79 16.76
C ASN A 162 -14.43 10.32 17.18
N TYR A 163 -14.61 10.07 18.47
CA TYR A 163 -14.66 8.74 19.06
C TYR A 163 -15.77 8.70 20.13
N PRO A 164 -17.06 8.56 19.74
CA PRO A 164 -18.22 8.69 20.62
C PRO A 164 -18.15 7.81 21.86
N ASP A 165 -17.77 6.53 21.70
CA ASP A 165 -17.62 5.60 22.83
C ASP A 165 -16.53 6.05 23.80
N GLY A 166 -15.48 6.70 23.30
CA GLY A 166 -14.37 7.22 24.10
C GLY A 166 -14.86 8.36 24.99
N PHE A 167 -15.63 9.29 24.44
CA PHE A 167 -16.29 10.34 25.21
C PHE A 167 -17.32 9.81 26.20
N LEU A 168 -18.08 8.76 25.83
CA LEU A 168 -19.03 8.10 26.72
C LEU A 168 -18.34 7.52 27.96
N TYR A 169 -17.30 6.70 27.79
CA TYR A 169 -16.58 6.13 28.92
C TYR A 169 -15.79 7.18 29.71
N LEU A 170 -15.31 8.23 29.05
CA LEU A 170 -14.62 9.34 29.72
C LEU A 170 -15.58 10.14 30.61
N GLY A 171 -16.78 10.44 30.12
CA GLY A 171 -17.83 11.10 30.90
C GLY A 171 -18.26 10.27 32.11
N LYS A 172 -18.48 8.97 31.90
CA LYS A 172 -18.81 8.04 33.00
C LYS A 172 -17.70 7.97 34.05
N ALA A 173 -16.44 7.98 33.64
CA ALA A 173 -15.32 7.98 34.57
C ALA A 173 -15.21 9.30 35.36
N TYR A 174 -15.49 10.45 34.74
CA TYR A 174 -15.56 11.73 35.44
C TYR A 174 -16.71 11.80 36.43
N GLU A 175 -17.89 11.32 36.04
CA GLU A 175 -19.08 11.26 36.91
C GLU A 175 -18.83 10.36 38.13
N ALA A 176 -18.19 9.21 37.95
CA ALA A 176 -17.80 8.33 39.04
C ALA A 176 -16.82 8.97 40.05
N LEU A 177 -16.09 10.02 39.65
CA LEU A 177 -15.21 10.82 40.51
C LEU A 177 -15.87 12.11 41.03
N GLY A 178 -17.15 12.36 40.73
CA GLY A 178 -17.87 13.58 41.11
C GLY A 178 -17.43 14.83 40.36
N LEU A 179 -16.87 14.68 39.16
CA LEU A 179 -16.38 15.79 38.32
C LEU A 179 -17.44 16.18 37.27
N ASP A 180 -18.58 16.68 37.73
CA ASP A 180 -19.80 16.88 36.93
C ASP A 180 -19.59 17.80 35.71
N ASP A 181 -18.85 18.90 35.85
CA ASP A 181 -18.55 19.82 34.75
C ASP A 181 -17.78 19.12 33.61
N LYS A 182 -16.83 18.25 33.97
CA LYS A 182 -16.03 17.49 33.00
C LYS A 182 -16.82 16.35 32.38
N ALA A 183 -17.70 15.72 33.16
CA ALA A 183 -18.61 14.70 32.66
C ALA A 183 -19.55 15.29 31.60
N LYS A 184 -20.15 16.44 31.89
CA LYS A 184 -21.00 17.17 30.93
C LYS A 184 -20.24 17.54 29.66
N TRP A 185 -19.03 18.09 29.79
CA TRP A 185 -18.16 18.40 28.65
C TRP A 185 -17.90 17.17 27.76
N ALA A 186 -17.70 16.00 28.34
CA ALA A 186 -17.49 14.76 27.59
C ALA A 186 -18.78 14.30 26.89
N TYR A 187 -19.91 14.30 27.60
CA TYR A 187 -21.19 13.86 27.05
C TYR A 187 -21.72 14.72 25.89
N GLU A 188 -21.44 16.02 25.90
CA GLU A 188 -21.79 16.93 24.79
C GLU A 188 -21.10 16.57 23.45
N ARG A 189 -20.04 15.74 23.48
CA ARG A 189 -19.21 15.36 22.33
C ARG A 189 -19.47 13.95 21.81
N ILE A 190 -20.51 13.29 22.30
CA ILE A 190 -20.91 11.96 21.84
C ILE A 190 -21.63 12.03 20.47
N ASN A 191 -22.15 13.20 20.09
CA ASN A 191 -22.89 13.43 18.85
C ASN A 191 -22.02 13.78 17.65
#